data_AF-A0A8T5RJ42-F1
#
_entry.id   AF-A0A8T5RJ42-F1
#
_cell.length_a   1.000
_cell.length_b   1.000
_cell.length_c   1.000
_cell.angle_alpha   90.00
_cell.angle_beta   90.00
_cell.angle_gamma   90.00
#
_symmetry.space_group_name_H-M   'P 1'
#
loop_
_entity.id
_entity.type
_entity.pdbx_description
1 polymer ?
#
loop_
_entity_poly.entity_id
_entity_poly.type
_entity_poly.pdbx_seq_one_letter_code
_entity_poly.pdbx_strand_id
1 'polypeptide(L)'
;MSDYFRNKIHHKDIIATFDDVLILPGFSKTFEIDISSNLGKYHFNIPIISAAMDTVTEDEMAIKMALLGGLGVLHRNCPYDKQLKMCKNIKRARSFVIRDVATIDINSSVLEAKTLMEEEGISGFVVIDKEKKVNGIFTKRDIPFSEEKVKTGQVIDYMTKDVISIERESSREEALEILFKNRIEKLPIIENGYLKGLITKKDLKPEFPYASIDEEGKLLCALAISPKLPESSESQEKLKEIDRYVDIFFTDVAEFYKDQDIKGVKKLMEFLESDFVLGNIGTYEGAEYLLTKCDFYPDKFIGIKVGMGSGSICSTSIQTGVGAPTLYATAEVADAIQDYNPKMNLIADGGFKNPGDLPKAFSVGASMIMSGHFFAGCTESPGYIDTIQGRKVKVYRGMGSQNARDIGFVSDRYIEGSKLLPEGVSSYLPFVGGLPSVIQTLQQGLKNGMIYAGAMSLEEMKKVKIGIVSYAGQREARPHDLLDNISYY
;
A
#
# COMPACT_ATOMS: atom_id res chain seq x y z
N MET A 1 -11.47 45.21 26.98
CA MET A 1 -11.84 43.87 27.50
C MET A 1 -11.37 42.85 26.49
N SER A 2 -10.59 41.84 26.89
CA SER A 2 -10.22 40.76 25.97
C SER A 2 -11.47 39.95 25.61
N ASP A 3 -11.65 39.66 24.34
CA ASP A 3 -12.69 38.80 23.78
C ASP A 3 -12.16 37.40 23.40
N TYR A 4 -10.91 37.09 23.73
CA TYR A 4 -10.22 35.83 23.44
C TYR A 4 -11.10 34.59 23.57
N PHE A 5 -11.74 34.37 24.73
CA PHE A 5 -12.61 33.20 24.93
C PHE A 5 -13.94 33.28 24.17
N ARG A 6 -14.52 34.48 24.00
CA ARG A 6 -15.75 34.67 23.22
C ARG A 6 -15.48 34.39 21.75
N ASN A 7 -14.32 34.80 21.23
CA ASN A 7 -13.92 34.54 19.85
C ASN A 7 -13.66 33.06 19.57
N LYS A 8 -13.38 32.22 20.58
CA LYS A 8 -13.28 30.76 20.41
C LYS A 8 -14.62 30.12 20.02
N ILE A 9 -15.75 30.70 20.42
CA ILE A 9 -17.10 30.19 20.12
C ILE A 9 -17.71 30.95 18.93
N HIS A 10 -17.29 32.20 18.73
CA HIS A 10 -17.79 33.08 17.67
C HIS A 10 -16.86 33.17 16.45
N HIS A 11 -15.92 32.24 16.26
CA HIS A 11 -14.97 32.33 15.15
C HIS A 11 -15.69 32.39 13.80
N LYS A 12 -15.14 33.19 12.87
CA LYS A 12 -15.68 33.43 11.53
C LYS A 12 -15.53 32.25 10.58
N ASP A 13 -14.78 31.22 10.97
CA ASP A 13 -14.33 30.14 10.09
C ASP A 13 -14.96 28.83 10.52
N ILE A 14 -15.91 28.38 9.71
CA ILE A 14 -16.58 27.09 9.86
C ILE A 14 -15.57 25.99 9.47
N ILE A 15 -15.40 24.97 10.31
CA ILE A 15 -14.65 23.76 9.93
C ILE A 15 -15.47 22.99 8.90
N ALA A 16 -14.98 22.92 7.67
CA ALA A 16 -15.63 22.18 6.59
C ALA A 16 -15.07 20.75 6.46
N THR A 17 -15.95 19.81 6.17
CA THR A 17 -15.64 18.42 5.86
C THR A 17 -15.96 18.10 4.41
N PHE A 18 -15.73 16.86 3.96
CA PHE A 18 -16.03 16.44 2.60
C PHE A 18 -17.51 16.64 2.22
N ASP A 19 -18.45 16.51 3.17
CA ASP A 19 -19.88 16.72 2.91
C ASP A 19 -20.25 18.20 2.79
N ASP A 20 -19.43 19.10 3.34
CA ASP A 20 -19.69 20.54 3.39
C ASP A 20 -19.21 21.28 2.14
N VAL A 21 -18.49 20.61 1.24
CA VAL A 21 -17.94 21.24 0.03
C VAL A 21 -18.26 20.49 -1.25
N LEU A 22 -18.38 21.24 -2.33
CA LEU A 22 -18.38 20.74 -3.70
C LEU A 22 -17.28 21.43 -4.50
N ILE A 23 -16.68 20.69 -5.43
CA ILE A 23 -15.81 21.28 -6.44
C ILE A 23 -16.69 21.96 -7.48
N LEU A 24 -16.38 23.22 -7.77
CA LEU A 24 -17.08 23.98 -8.80
C LEU A 24 -16.62 23.48 -10.19
N PRO A 25 -17.55 23.28 -11.14
CA PRO A 25 -17.19 22.87 -12.49
C PRO A 25 -16.19 23.83 -13.14
N GLY A 26 -15.20 23.26 -13.81
CA GLY A 26 -14.18 23.99 -14.57
C GLY A 26 -14.28 23.73 -16.06
N PHE A 27 -13.41 24.39 -16.83
CA PHE A 27 -13.31 24.18 -18.28
C PHE A 27 -12.37 23.00 -18.57
N SER A 28 -12.86 21.97 -19.26
CA SER A 28 -12.06 20.81 -19.65
C SER A 28 -11.71 20.81 -21.13
N LYS A 29 -10.43 20.54 -21.46
CA LYS A 29 -9.91 20.48 -22.83
C LYS A 29 -9.77 19.04 -23.37
N THR A 30 -9.66 18.05 -22.49
CA THR A 30 -9.37 16.65 -22.82
C THR A 30 -9.94 15.71 -21.76
N PHE A 31 -10.07 14.43 -22.11
CA PHE A 31 -10.48 13.36 -21.21
C PHE A 31 -9.30 12.50 -20.72
N GLU A 32 -8.08 12.76 -21.21
CA GLU A 32 -6.88 12.08 -20.74
C GLU A 32 -6.40 12.72 -19.43
N ILE A 33 -6.59 11.99 -18.33
CA ILE A 33 -6.25 12.44 -16.97
C ILE A 33 -5.09 11.62 -16.42
N ASP A 34 -4.03 12.32 -16.01
CA ASP A 34 -2.95 11.77 -15.22
C ASP A 34 -3.25 11.92 -13.72
N ILE A 35 -3.35 10.79 -13.02
CA ILE A 35 -3.56 10.75 -11.57
C ILE A 35 -2.31 10.31 -10.82
N SER A 36 -1.19 10.12 -11.52
CA SER A 36 0.04 9.69 -10.89
C SER A 36 0.54 10.72 -9.88
N SER A 37 1.25 10.24 -8.87
CA SER A 37 1.76 11.05 -7.78
C SER A 37 3.08 10.48 -7.28
N ASN A 38 3.75 11.23 -6.42
CA ASN A 38 4.96 10.79 -5.74
C ASN A 38 4.79 10.88 -4.22
N LEU A 39 5.55 10.08 -3.49
CA LEU A 39 5.80 10.19 -2.07
C LEU A 39 7.32 10.13 -1.87
N GLY A 40 7.95 11.28 -1.61
CA GLY A 40 9.40 11.40 -1.71
C GLY A 40 9.89 11.01 -3.11
N LYS A 41 10.81 10.04 -3.15
CA LYS A 41 11.36 9.48 -4.40
C LYS A 41 10.48 8.40 -5.06
N TYR A 42 9.46 7.90 -4.37
CA TYR A 42 8.65 6.78 -4.83
C TYR A 42 7.52 7.27 -5.74
N HIS A 43 7.45 6.70 -6.95
CA HIS A 43 6.41 7.00 -7.92
C HIS A 43 5.23 6.04 -7.81
N PHE A 44 4.01 6.60 -7.87
CA PHE A 44 2.76 5.85 -7.81
C PHE A 44 1.86 6.22 -8.98
N ASN A 45 1.41 5.21 -9.72
CA ASN A 45 0.42 5.38 -10.79
C ASN A 45 -0.99 5.63 -10.22
N ILE A 46 -1.21 5.25 -8.95
CA ILE A 46 -2.47 5.46 -8.23
C ILE A 46 -2.16 6.10 -6.87
N PRO A 47 -2.70 7.30 -6.58
CA PRO A 47 -2.38 8.05 -5.37
C PRO A 47 -3.20 7.57 -4.16
N ILE A 48 -3.33 6.24 -4.00
CA ILE A 48 -4.23 5.58 -3.06
C ILE A 48 -3.45 4.60 -2.18
N ILE A 49 -3.65 4.73 -0.87
CA ILE A 49 -2.98 3.95 0.16
C ILE A 49 -4.01 3.18 1.01
N SER A 50 -3.79 1.88 1.24
CA SER A 50 -4.59 1.12 2.20
C SER A 50 -4.06 1.34 3.62
N ALA A 51 -4.98 1.63 4.56
CA ALA A 51 -4.62 2.03 5.92
C ALA A 51 -3.96 0.92 6.75
N ALA A 52 -3.08 1.32 7.68
CA ALA A 52 -2.36 0.45 8.60
C ALA A 52 -3.27 -0.09 9.73
N MET A 53 -4.18 -0.98 9.36
CA MET A 53 -5.16 -1.58 10.26
C MET A 53 -5.17 -3.10 10.11
N ASP A 54 -5.33 -3.81 11.24
CA ASP A 54 -5.30 -5.27 11.30
C ASP A 54 -6.47 -5.98 10.59
N THR A 55 -7.48 -5.20 10.21
CA THR A 55 -8.64 -5.63 9.40
C THR A 55 -8.61 -5.08 7.98
N VAL A 56 -7.51 -4.46 7.57
CA VAL A 56 -7.36 -3.85 6.24
C VAL A 56 -6.12 -4.36 5.53
N THR A 57 -4.93 -4.18 6.13
CA THR A 57 -3.67 -4.36 5.40
C THR A 57 -2.72 -5.32 6.13
N GLU A 58 -2.72 -6.58 5.66
CA GLU A 58 -1.60 -7.51 5.82
C GLU A 58 -0.89 -7.68 4.45
N ASP A 59 -0.04 -8.70 4.31
CA ASP A 59 0.79 -8.91 3.12
C ASP A 59 -0.01 -9.08 1.83
N GLU A 60 -1.13 -9.82 1.84
CA GLU A 60 -1.97 -10.01 0.65
C GLU A 60 -2.49 -8.69 0.07
N MET A 61 -3.09 -7.84 0.92
CA MET A 61 -3.55 -6.49 0.55
C MET A 61 -2.37 -5.63 0.06
N ALA A 62 -1.25 -5.61 0.79
CA ALA A 62 -0.10 -4.78 0.45
C ALA A 62 0.52 -5.17 -0.90
N ILE A 63 0.67 -6.48 -1.15
CA ILE A 63 1.12 -7.02 -2.44
C ILE A 63 0.17 -6.56 -3.55
N LYS A 64 -1.14 -6.73 -3.35
CA LYS A 64 -2.12 -6.42 -4.40
C LYS A 64 -2.22 -4.92 -4.68
N MET A 65 -2.18 -4.08 -3.64
CA MET A 65 -2.09 -2.63 -3.77
C MET A 65 -0.86 -2.20 -4.57
N ALA A 66 0.33 -2.72 -4.22
CA ALA A 66 1.57 -2.39 -4.91
C ALA A 66 1.53 -2.85 -6.38
N LEU A 67 1.02 -4.05 -6.66
CA LEU A 67 0.86 -4.54 -8.04
C LEU A 67 -0.09 -3.67 -8.87
N LEU A 68 -1.15 -3.14 -8.27
CA LEU A 68 -2.10 -2.25 -8.96
C LEU A 68 -1.57 -0.81 -9.10
N GLY A 69 -0.45 -0.46 -8.46
CA GLY A 69 0.18 0.86 -8.56
C GLY A 69 -0.16 1.85 -7.44
N GLY A 70 -0.75 1.35 -6.35
CA GLY A 70 -0.91 2.08 -5.09
C GLY A 70 0.10 1.60 -4.03
N LEU A 71 -0.22 1.81 -2.75
CA LEU A 71 0.60 1.36 -1.62
C LEU A 71 -0.29 0.72 -0.55
N GLY A 72 0.18 -0.35 0.08
CA GLY A 72 -0.43 -0.84 1.32
C GLY A 72 0.52 -0.69 2.50
N VAL A 73 0.05 -0.06 3.57
CA VAL A 73 0.84 0.09 4.80
C VAL A 73 0.46 -1.01 5.76
N LEU A 74 1.39 -1.91 6.07
CA LEU A 74 1.20 -2.97 7.04
C LEU A 74 0.92 -2.37 8.43
N HIS A 75 0.01 -2.99 9.17
CA HIS A 75 -0.25 -2.62 10.56
C HIS A 75 0.86 -3.15 11.49
N ARG A 76 1.07 -2.47 12.63
CA ARG A 76 2.02 -2.91 13.68
C ARG A 76 1.39 -3.66 14.84
N ASN A 77 0.08 -3.91 14.79
CA ASN A 77 -0.68 -4.61 15.84
C ASN A 77 -0.42 -6.13 15.87
N CYS A 78 0.84 -6.53 15.88
CA CYS A 78 1.29 -7.91 15.98
C CYS A 78 2.79 -7.97 16.36
N PRO A 79 3.33 -9.14 16.78
CA PRO A 79 4.75 -9.28 17.09
C PRO A 79 5.67 -8.96 15.91
N TYR A 80 6.89 -8.51 16.18
CA TYR A 80 7.91 -8.22 15.15
C TYR A 80 8.17 -9.41 14.21
N ASP A 81 8.14 -10.64 14.71
CA ASP A 81 8.35 -11.82 13.86
C ASP A 81 7.26 -11.97 12.78
N LYS A 82 6.01 -11.59 13.11
CA LYS A 82 4.91 -11.55 12.13
C LYS A 82 5.08 -10.39 11.15
N GLN A 83 5.45 -9.20 11.64
CA GLN A 83 5.73 -8.03 10.78
C GLN A 83 6.83 -8.35 9.77
N LEU A 84 7.95 -8.92 10.24
CA LEU A 84 9.07 -9.36 9.42
C LEU A 84 8.65 -10.39 8.36
N LYS A 85 7.80 -11.36 8.72
CA LYS A 85 7.26 -12.34 7.77
C LYS A 85 6.45 -11.66 6.67
N MET A 86 5.56 -10.73 7.02
CA MET A 86 4.76 -9.98 6.05
C MET A 86 5.66 -9.15 5.10
N CYS A 87 6.64 -8.43 5.64
CA CYS A 87 7.59 -7.64 4.82
C CYS A 87 8.39 -8.54 3.86
N LYS A 88 8.89 -9.69 4.35
CA LYS A 88 9.57 -10.70 3.52
C LYS A 88 8.67 -11.24 2.41
N ASN A 89 7.38 -11.46 2.70
CA ASN A 89 6.42 -11.94 1.70
C ASN A 89 6.21 -10.89 0.60
N ILE A 90 6.03 -9.61 0.94
CA ILE A 90 5.89 -8.52 -0.03
C ILE A 90 7.10 -8.44 -0.96
N LYS A 91 8.31 -8.40 -0.38
CA LYS A 91 9.57 -8.34 -1.15
C LYS A 91 9.83 -9.60 -2.00
N ARG A 92 9.13 -10.72 -1.74
CA ARG A 92 9.19 -11.95 -2.55
C ARG A 92 8.09 -12.04 -3.60
N ALA A 93 6.95 -11.36 -3.42
CA ALA A 93 5.76 -11.52 -4.24
C ALA A 93 5.94 -11.10 -5.71
N ARG A 94 6.94 -10.28 -6.00
CA ARG A 94 7.39 -9.94 -7.37
C ARG A 94 8.85 -10.34 -7.62
N SER A 95 9.28 -11.44 -7.02
CA SER A 95 10.49 -12.11 -7.48
C SER A 95 10.17 -12.73 -8.85
N PHE A 96 10.56 -12.07 -9.94
CA PHE A 96 10.58 -12.68 -11.30
C PHE A 96 11.39 -13.98 -11.34
N VAL A 97 12.14 -14.24 -10.27
CA VAL A 97 12.89 -15.44 -10.00
C VAL A 97 12.00 -16.43 -9.23
N ILE A 98 11.56 -17.47 -9.91
CA ILE A 98 11.04 -18.69 -9.30
C ILE A 98 12.20 -19.35 -8.55
N ARG A 99 12.11 -19.45 -7.23
CA ARG A 99 13.16 -20.08 -6.40
C ARG A 99 12.98 -21.59 -6.26
N ASP A 100 11.73 -22.02 -6.21
CA ASP A 100 11.38 -23.44 -6.20
C ASP A 100 11.29 -23.93 -7.64
N VAL A 101 12.46 -24.14 -8.24
CA VAL A 101 12.56 -24.57 -9.63
C VAL A 101 12.41 -26.07 -9.68
N ALA A 102 11.45 -26.54 -10.47
CA ALA A 102 11.33 -27.97 -10.74
C ALA A 102 12.61 -28.48 -11.40
N THR A 103 13.22 -29.48 -10.76
CA THR A 103 14.47 -30.10 -11.19
C THR A 103 14.30 -31.59 -11.42
N ILE A 104 15.18 -32.17 -12.24
CA ILE A 104 15.22 -33.61 -12.50
C ILE A 104 16.67 -34.09 -12.55
N ASP A 105 16.92 -35.34 -12.13
CA ASP A 105 18.26 -35.92 -12.21
C ASP A 105 18.66 -36.16 -13.67
N ILE A 106 19.93 -35.95 -13.98
CA ILE A 106 20.50 -36.14 -15.31
C ILE A 106 20.28 -37.56 -15.87
N ASN A 107 20.16 -38.58 -15.02
CA ASN A 107 19.99 -39.97 -15.44
C ASN A 107 18.52 -40.43 -15.48
N SER A 108 17.57 -39.56 -15.15
CA SER A 108 16.14 -39.88 -15.20
C SER A 108 15.70 -40.26 -16.61
N SER A 109 14.65 -41.08 -16.70
CA SER A 109 14.09 -41.50 -17.99
C SER A 109 13.24 -40.38 -18.62
N VAL A 110 13.15 -40.36 -19.96
CA VAL A 110 12.26 -39.42 -20.66
C VAL A 110 10.79 -39.65 -20.29
N LEU A 111 10.40 -40.91 -20.06
CA LEU A 111 9.06 -41.27 -19.62
C LEU A 111 8.71 -40.67 -18.26
N GLU A 112 9.61 -40.80 -17.28
CA GLU A 112 9.46 -40.20 -15.95
C GLU A 112 9.31 -38.68 -16.05
N ALA A 113 10.19 -38.02 -16.80
CA ALA A 113 10.12 -36.58 -17.02
C ALA A 113 8.78 -36.16 -17.64
N LYS A 114 8.28 -36.91 -18.63
CA LYS A 114 6.98 -36.63 -19.27
C LYS A 114 5.83 -36.77 -18.28
N THR A 115 5.79 -37.84 -17.49
CA THR A 115 4.74 -38.07 -16.49
C THR A 115 4.71 -36.95 -15.44
N LEU A 116 5.88 -36.60 -14.88
CA LEU A 116 6.00 -35.50 -13.92
C LEU A 116 5.56 -34.15 -14.51
N MET A 117 5.85 -33.88 -15.80
CA MET A 117 5.35 -32.68 -16.47
C MET A 117 3.83 -32.63 -16.58
N GLU A 118 3.18 -33.78 -16.74
CA GLU A 118 1.71 -33.89 -16.84
C GLU A 118 1.05 -33.78 -15.47
N GLU A 119 1.57 -34.48 -14.46
CA GLU A 119 1.05 -34.51 -13.08
C GLU A 119 1.15 -33.13 -12.41
N GLU A 120 2.31 -32.48 -12.52
CA GLU A 120 2.59 -31.20 -11.87
C GLU A 120 2.18 -29.99 -12.73
N GLY A 121 1.72 -30.21 -13.96
CA GLY A 121 1.38 -29.14 -14.89
C GLY A 121 2.57 -28.28 -15.34
N ILE A 122 3.79 -28.81 -15.30
CA ILE A 122 5.05 -28.10 -15.57
C ILE A 122 5.48 -28.32 -17.02
N SER A 123 6.12 -27.31 -17.64
CA SER A 123 6.53 -27.35 -19.06
C SER A 123 7.99 -27.75 -19.31
N GLY A 124 8.75 -28.08 -18.26
CA GLY A 124 10.17 -28.40 -18.33
C GLY A 124 10.91 -28.26 -17.01
N PHE A 125 12.04 -28.96 -16.89
CA PHE A 125 12.91 -29.03 -15.72
C PHE A 125 14.29 -28.42 -15.99
N VAL A 126 14.91 -27.91 -14.93
CA VAL A 126 16.37 -27.76 -14.92
C VAL A 126 17.00 -29.11 -14.55
N VAL A 127 17.91 -29.60 -15.36
CA VAL A 127 18.56 -30.89 -15.15
C VAL A 127 19.76 -30.69 -14.24
N ILE A 128 19.80 -31.46 -13.15
CA ILE A 128 20.85 -31.39 -12.14
C ILE A 128 21.51 -32.77 -11.95
N ASP A 129 22.72 -32.78 -11.42
CA ASP A 129 23.37 -34.02 -10.96
C ASP A 129 23.16 -34.26 -9.46
N LYS A 130 23.76 -35.35 -8.97
CA LYS A 130 23.76 -35.73 -7.55
C LYS A 130 24.39 -34.67 -6.63
N GLU A 131 25.27 -33.81 -7.15
CA GLU A 131 25.88 -32.70 -6.41
C GLU A 131 25.03 -31.42 -6.48
N LYS A 132 23.85 -31.46 -7.13
CA LYS A 132 22.95 -30.33 -7.42
C LYS A 132 23.55 -29.28 -8.35
N LYS A 133 24.54 -29.63 -9.18
CA LYS A 133 25.03 -28.74 -10.24
C LYS A 133 24.14 -28.83 -11.46
N VAL A 134 23.96 -27.69 -12.13
CA VAL A 134 23.15 -27.61 -13.34
C VAL A 134 23.93 -28.19 -14.51
N ASN A 135 23.32 -29.17 -15.19
CA ASN A 135 23.90 -29.86 -16.33
C ASN A 135 23.10 -29.63 -17.63
N GLY A 136 21.87 -29.11 -17.53
CA GLY A 136 21.04 -28.88 -18.71
C GLY A 136 19.67 -28.29 -18.41
N ILE A 137 18.89 -28.09 -19.47
CA ILE A 137 17.44 -27.84 -19.41
C ILE A 137 16.73 -28.88 -20.28
N PHE A 138 15.60 -29.40 -19.79
CA PHE A 138 14.76 -30.34 -20.53
C PHE A 138 13.32 -29.85 -20.54
N THR A 139 12.72 -29.68 -21.72
CA THR A 139 11.40 -29.07 -21.93
C THR A 139 10.49 -29.96 -22.76
N LYS A 140 9.20 -29.59 -22.85
CA LYS A 140 8.24 -30.28 -23.73
C LYS A 140 8.68 -30.39 -25.19
N ARG A 141 9.56 -29.48 -25.67
CA ARG A 141 10.08 -29.52 -27.06
C ARG A 141 11.14 -30.61 -27.26
N ASP A 142 11.77 -31.04 -26.18
CA ASP A 142 12.87 -32.01 -26.19
C ASP A 142 12.35 -33.45 -26.11
N ILE A 143 11.05 -33.64 -25.86
CA ILE A 143 10.41 -34.96 -25.81
C ILE A 143 10.32 -35.53 -27.24
N PRO A 144 10.88 -36.72 -27.51
CA PRO A 144 10.81 -37.36 -28.82
C PRO A 144 9.37 -37.70 -29.24
N PHE A 145 9.08 -37.58 -30.54
CA PHE A 145 7.77 -37.98 -31.09
C PHE A 145 7.54 -39.49 -31.13
N SER A 146 8.60 -40.30 -31.13
CA SER A 146 8.50 -41.77 -31.15
C SER A 146 8.28 -42.33 -29.75
N GLU A 147 7.20 -43.11 -29.57
CA GLU A 147 6.90 -43.76 -28.29
C GLU A 147 8.03 -44.70 -27.81
N GLU A 148 8.71 -45.37 -28.72
CA GLU A 148 9.82 -46.27 -28.39
C GLU A 148 11.00 -45.49 -27.78
N LYS A 149 11.31 -44.32 -28.35
CA LYS A 149 12.35 -43.42 -27.83
C LYS A 149 11.97 -42.79 -26.50
N VAL A 150 10.69 -42.53 -26.27
CA VAL A 150 10.20 -42.06 -24.96
C VAL A 150 10.36 -43.14 -23.89
N LYS A 151 10.09 -44.41 -24.23
CA LYS A 151 10.20 -45.53 -23.27
C LYS A 151 11.65 -45.89 -22.90
N THR A 152 12.59 -45.72 -23.83
CA THR A 152 13.97 -46.21 -23.68
C THR A 152 15.00 -45.09 -23.47
N GLY A 153 14.66 -43.84 -23.80
CA GLY A 153 15.57 -42.71 -23.72
C GLY A 153 15.78 -42.14 -22.32
N GLN A 154 16.96 -41.54 -22.10
CA GLN A 154 17.27 -40.79 -20.87
C GLN A 154 17.29 -39.29 -21.12
N VAL A 155 17.02 -38.50 -20.08
CA VAL A 155 16.98 -37.03 -20.17
C VAL A 155 18.29 -36.45 -20.72
N ILE A 156 19.45 -37.00 -20.32
CA ILE A 156 20.78 -36.56 -20.77
C ILE A 156 20.97 -36.58 -22.30
N ASP A 157 20.26 -37.47 -22.99
CA ASP A 157 20.40 -37.66 -24.44
C ASP A 157 19.66 -36.57 -25.24
N TYR A 158 18.64 -35.96 -24.62
CA TYR A 158 17.72 -35.05 -25.30
C TYR A 158 17.73 -33.63 -24.71
N MET A 159 18.32 -33.41 -23.53
CA MET A 159 18.39 -32.08 -22.91
C MET A 159 19.27 -31.09 -23.67
N THR A 160 19.00 -29.80 -23.50
CA THR A 160 19.92 -28.73 -23.91
C THR A 160 21.04 -28.61 -22.88
N LYS A 161 22.29 -28.87 -23.30
CA LYS A 161 23.48 -28.86 -22.41
C LYS A 161 24.03 -27.46 -22.18
N ASP A 162 24.05 -26.62 -23.21
CA ASP A 162 24.51 -25.23 -23.12
C ASP A 162 23.40 -24.35 -22.54
N VAL A 163 23.28 -24.38 -21.21
CA VAL A 163 22.26 -23.61 -20.49
C VAL A 163 22.63 -22.13 -20.49
N ILE A 164 21.93 -21.37 -21.31
CA ILE A 164 21.94 -19.90 -21.23
C ILE A 164 21.35 -19.52 -19.88
N SER A 165 22.14 -18.84 -19.06
CA SER A 165 21.82 -18.48 -17.68
C SER A 165 22.32 -17.08 -17.35
N ILE A 166 21.92 -16.57 -16.19
CA ILE A 166 22.37 -15.29 -15.64
C ILE A 166 22.90 -15.46 -14.23
N GLU A 167 23.72 -14.49 -13.80
CA GLU A 167 24.11 -14.35 -12.40
C GLU A 167 23.05 -13.58 -11.61
N ARG A 168 23.08 -13.72 -10.28
CA ARG A 168 22.04 -13.27 -9.36
C ARG A 168 21.76 -11.76 -9.41
N GLU A 169 22.74 -10.97 -9.84
CA GLU A 169 22.72 -9.49 -9.82
C GLU A 169 22.21 -8.87 -11.14
N SER A 170 21.78 -9.69 -12.10
CA SER A 170 21.34 -9.20 -13.42
C SER A 170 19.98 -8.50 -13.34
N SER A 171 19.82 -7.41 -14.08
CA SER A 171 18.58 -6.62 -14.09
C SER A 171 17.43 -7.32 -14.82
N ARG A 172 16.19 -6.85 -14.61
CA ARG A 172 15.01 -7.37 -15.34
C ARG A 172 15.15 -7.14 -16.84
N GLU A 173 15.61 -5.95 -17.22
CA GLU A 173 15.81 -5.52 -18.60
C GLU A 173 16.82 -6.43 -19.30
N GLU A 174 17.93 -6.73 -18.63
CA GLU A 174 18.95 -7.66 -19.11
C GLU A 174 18.40 -9.09 -19.27
N ALA A 175 17.64 -9.59 -18.29
CA ALA A 175 16.99 -10.90 -18.38
C ALA A 175 16.00 -10.97 -19.57
N LEU A 176 15.24 -9.89 -19.81
CA LEU A 176 14.33 -9.74 -20.95
C LEU A 176 15.08 -9.76 -22.28
N GLU A 177 16.18 -9.01 -22.38
CA GLU A 177 17.02 -8.97 -23.57
C GLU A 177 17.63 -10.34 -23.87
N ILE A 178 18.13 -11.06 -22.86
CA ILE A 178 18.70 -12.39 -23.03
C ILE A 178 17.64 -13.39 -23.49
N LEU A 179 16.45 -13.40 -22.88
CA LEU A 179 15.35 -14.26 -23.31
C LEU A 179 14.92 -13.95 -24.75
N PHE A 180 14.84 -12.67 -25.12
CA PHE A 180 14.44 -12.23 -26.46
C PHE A 180 15.51 -12.58 -27.52
N LYS A 181 16.76 -12.23 -27.26
CA LYS A 181 17.92 -12.49 -28.14
C LYS A 181 18.09 -13.97 -28.43
N ASN A 182 17.95 -14.81 -27.40
CA ASN A 182 18.15 -16.25 -27.53
C ASN A 182 16.87 -17.03 -27.85
N ARG A 183 15.72 -16.35 -27.95
CA ARG A 183 14.40 -16.95 -28.24
C ARG A 183 14.02 -18.11 -27.30
N ILE A 184 14.42 -18.01 -26.04
CA ILE A 184 14.13 -18.99 -24.99
C ILE A 184 13.03 -18.47 -24.06
N GLU A 185 12.33 -19.37 -23.39
CA GLU A 185 11.20 -19.04 -22.50
C GLU A 185 11.56 -19.04 -21.02
N LYS A 186 12.70 -19.65 -20.68
CA LYS A 186 13.16 -19.91 -19.32
C LYS A 186 14.64 -19.56 -19.24
N LEU A 187 15.03 -18.84 -18.20
CA LEU A 187 16.38 -18.36 -17.96
C LEU A 187 16.79 -18.72 -16.53
N PRO A 188 17.55 -19.81 -16.33
CA PRO A 188 18.07 -20.18 -15.02
C PRO A 188 19.02 -19.13 -14.45
N ILE A 189 18.97 -18.95 -13.14
CA ILE A 189 19.97 -18.22 -12.39
C ILE A 189 20.95 -19.25 -11.83
N ILE A 190 22.20 -19.21 -12.29
CA ILE A 190 23.23 -20.17 -11.92
C ILE A 190 24.38 -19.40 -11.26
N GLU A 191 24.79 -19.84 -10.07
CA GLU A 191 25.88 -19.24 -9.33
C GLU A 191 26.82 -20.35 -8.86
N ASN A 192 28.10 -20.28 -9.25
CA ASN A 192 29.09 -21.33 -8.98
C ASN A 192 28.66 -22.73 -9.43
N GLY A 193 27.88 -22.83 -10.52
CA GLY A 193 27.34 -24.08 -11.05
C GLY A 193 26.06 -24.57 -10.37
N TYR A 194 25.54 -23.87 -9.36
CA TYR A 194 24.33 -24.25 -8.64
C TYR A 194 23.11 -23.41 -9.07
N LEU A 195 21.96 -24.07 -9.19
CA LEU A 195 20.69 -23.40 -9.48
C LEU A 195 20.24 -22.55 -8.28
N LYS A 196 20.03 -21.25 -8.51
CA LYS A 196 19.51 -20.30 -7.52
C LYS A 196 18.09 -19.83 -7.81
N GLY A 197 17.63 -20.04 -9.04
CA GLY A 197 16.26 -19.74 -9.45
C GLY A 197 16.06 -19.83 -10.96
N LEU A 198 14.87 -19.46 -11.41
CA LEU A 198 14.45 -19.49 -12.81
C LEU A 198 13.62 -18.24 -13.11
N ILE A 199 13.95 -17.54 -14.18
CA ILE A 199 13.11 -16.47 -14.72
C ILE A 199 12.35 -17.02 -15.92
N THR A 200 11.05 -16.76 -16.01
CA THR A 200 10.27 -17.15 -17.19
C THR A 200 9.77 -15.94 -17.96
N LYS A 201 9.62 -16.10 -19.29
CA LYS A 201 9.02 -15.08 -20.17
C LYS A 201 7.58 -14.73 -19.76
N LYS A 202 6.86 -15.66 -19.11
CA LYS A 202 5.51 -15.42 -18.59
C LYS A 202 5.54 -14.46 -17.40
N ASP A 203 6.49 -14.63 -16.48
CA ASP A 203 6.67 -13.73 -15.32
C ASP A 203 7.19 -12.35 -15.72
N LEU A 204 7.86 -12.27 -16.88
CA LEU A 204 8.36 -11.02 -17.44
C LEU A 204 7.35 -10.26 -18.32
N LYS A 205 6.22 -10.87 -18.70
CA LYS A 205 5.10 -10.10 -19.28
C LYS A 205 4.65 -9.06 -18.23
N PRO A 206 4.33 -7.82 -18.62
CA PRO A 206 3.84 -6.84 -17.67
C PRO A 206 2.39 -7.19 -17.33
N GLU A 207 2.17 -8.17 -16.44
CA GLU A 207 0.84 -8.36 -15.83
C GLU A 207 0.47 -7.14 -14.97
N PHE A 208 1.48 -6.38 -14.53
CA PHE A 208 1.35 -5.19 -13.70
C PHE A 208 2.32 -4.08 -14.16
N PRO A 209 2.02 -3.38 -15.28
CA PRO A 209 2.86 -2.29 -15.79
C PRO A 209 2.91 -1.09 -14.84
N TYR A 210 1.88 -0.95 -14.00
CA TYR A 210 1.73 0.17 -13.07
C TYR A 210 2.27 -0.13 -11.67
N ALA A 211 2.91 -1.29 -11.45
CA ALA A 211 3.31 -1.72 -10.13
C ALA A 211 4.26 -0.74 -9.44
N SER A 212 3.99 -0.44 -8.17
CA SER A 212 4.82 0.39 -7.30
C SER A 212 6.01 -0.40 -6.81
N ILE A 213 7.20 -0.05 -7.28
CA ILE A 213 8.44 -0.82 -7.07
C ILE A 213 9.59 0.04 -6.56
N ASP A 214 10.53 -0.61 -5.89
CA ASP A 214 11.81 -0.02 -5.48
C ASP A 214 12.83 -0.02 -6.63
N GLU A 215 14.00 0.55 -6.36
CA GLU A 215 15.14 0.65 -7.29
C GLU A 215 15.68 -0.75 -7.70
N GLU A 216 15.41 -1.80 -6.92
CA GLU A 216 15.78 -3.19 -7.22
C GLU A 216 14.66 -3.95 -7.99
N GLY A 217 13.57 -3.26 -8.33
CA GLY A 217 12.43 -3.82 -9.06
C GLY A 217 11.47 -4.67 -8.24
N LYS A 218 11.64 -4.74 -6.90
CA LYS A 218 10.74 -5.43 -5.97
C LYS A 218 9.59 -4.51 -5.59
N LEU A 219 8.49 -5.07 -5.09
CA LEU A 219 7.35 -4.26 -4.64
C LEU A 219 7.74 -3.38 -3.46
N LEU A 220 7.19 -2.17 -3.43
CA LEU A 220 7.31 -1.30 -2.27
C LEU A 220 6.60 -1.91 -1.06
N CYS A 221 7.24 -1.83 0.09
CA CYS A 221 6.79 -2.33 1.38
C CYS A 221 6.76 -1.17 2.37
N ALA A 222 5.57 -0.84 2.87
CA ALA A 222 5.40 0.15 3.92
C ALA A 222 4.87 -0.50 5.20
N LEU A 223 5.31 0.00 6.35
CA LEU A 223 4.94 -0.54 7.66
C LEU A 223 4.69 0.59 8.66
N ALA A 224 3.62 0.46 9.44
CA ALA A 224 3.38 1.34 10.58
C ALA A 224 4.42 1.12 11.68
N ILE A 225 4.83 2.18 12.36
CA ILE A 225 5.79 2.12 13.47
C ILE A 225 5.34 3.00 14.64
N SER A 226 5.68 2.59 15.85
CA SER A 226 5.62 3.48 17.01
C SER A 226 6.65 4.60 16.84
N PRO A 227 6.38 5.85 17.26
CA PRO A 227 7.42 6.85 17.34
C PRO A 227 8.44 6.57 18.45
N LYS A 228 8.22 5.57 19.32
CA LYS A 228 9.14 5.19 20.38
C LYS A 228 10.09 4.09 19.91
N LEU A 229 11.41 4.35 20.00
CA LEU A 229 12.42 3.32 19.83
C LEU A 229 12.28 2.25 20.94
N PRO A 230 12.26 0.94 20.61
CA PRO A 230 12.18 -0.12 21.62
C PRO A 230 13.35 -0.08 22.60
N GLU A 231 13.11 -0.38 23.87
CA GLU A 231 14.14 -0.31 24.91
C GLU A 231 15.10 -1.52 24.89
N SER A 232 14.61 -2.71 24.52
CA SER A 232 15.44 -3.93 24.54
C SER A 232 16.26 -4.10 23.26
N SER A 233 17.52 -4.53 23.42
CA SER A 233 18.43 -4.81 22.29
C SER A 233 17.85 -5.84 21.33
N GLU A 234 17.18 -6.88 21.83
CA GLU A 234 16.52 -7.89 20.99
C GLU A 234 15.44 -7.27 20.09
N SER A 235 14.61 -6.37 20.63
CA SER A 235 13.58 -5.68 19.85
C SER A 235 14.18 -4.73 18.82
N GLN A 236 15.28 -4.06 19.18
CA GLN A 236 16.03 -3.20 18.26
C GLN A 236 16.67 -4.00 17.12
N GLU A 237 17.25 -5.17 17.40
CA GLU A 237 17.79 -6.07 16.40
C GLU A 237 16.72 -6.58 15.43
N LYS A 238 15.55 -7.00 15.96
CA LYS A 238 14.41 -7.39 15.12
C LYS A 238 13.91 -6.24 14.26
N LEU A 239 13.83 -5.02 14.82
CA LEU A 239 13.43 -3.83 14.07
C LEU A 239 14.43 -3.50 12.96
N LYS A 240 15.74 -3.62 13.22
CA LYS A 240 16.79 -3.52 12.19
C LYS A 240 16.71 -4.60 11.13
N GLU A 241 16.25 -5.80 11.47
CA GLU A 241 16.01 -6.83 10.45
C GLU A 241 14.80 -6.47 9.58
N ILE A 242 13.72 -5.97 10.18
CA ILE A 242 12.52 -5.50 9.47
C ILE A 242 12.86 -4.36 8.51
N ASP A 243 13.64 -3.37 8.96
CA ASP A 243 14.09 -2.20 8.18
C ASP A 243 14.71 -2.57 6.83
N ARG A 244 15.40 -3.72 6.73
CA ARG A 244 15.98 -4.19 5.46
C ARG A 244 14.96 -4.55 4.38
N TYR A 245 13.69 -4.68 4.75
CA TYR A 245 12.59 -5.05 3.86
C TYR A 245 11.54 -3.96 3.74
N VAL A 246 11.63 -2.90 4.54
CA VAL A 246 10.70 -1.77 4.52
C VAL A 246 11.34 -0.65 3.70
N ASP A 247 10.56 0.02 2.86
CA ASP A 247 11.00 1.22 2.15
C ASP A 247 10.52 2.47 2.87
N ILE A 248 9.32 2.41 3.47
CA ILE A 248 8.67 3.56 4.11
C ILE A 248 8.02 3.15 5.43
N PHE A 249 8.47 3.75 6.53
CA PHE A 249 7.77 3.72 7.80
C PHE A 249 6.72 4.81 7.91
N PHE A 250 5.56 4.46 8.47
CA PHE A 250 4.50 5.41 8.80
C PHE A 250 4.36 5.48 10.31
N THR A 251 4.53 6.65 10.93
CA THR A 251 4.26 6.74 12.37
C THR A 251 2.78 6.51 12.65
N ASP A 252 2.48 5.68 13.64
CA ASP A 252 1.10 5.30 13.98
C ASP A 252 0.74 5.72 15.40
N VAL A 253 0.37 7.00 15.53
CA VAL A 253 -0.18 7.65 16.74
C VAL A 253 -1.43 8.45 16.38
N ALA A 254 -2.32 8.64 17.36
CA ALA A 254 -3.55 9.43 17.16
C ALA A 254 -3.27 10.92 16.87
N GLU A 255 -2.26 11.47 17.56
CA GLU A 255 -1.78 12.86 17.39
C GLU A 255 -0.27 12.85 17.56
N PHE A 256 0.47 13.29 16.54
CA PHE A 256 1.93 13.23 16.47
C PHE A 256 2.60 14.49 17.03
N TYR A 257 1.89 15.61 17.11
CA TYR A 257 2.44 16.88 17.58
C TYR A 257 2.66 16.89 19.11
N LYS A 258 3.59 16.05 19.57
CA LYS A 258 4.00 15.87 20.97
C LYS A 258 5.51 15.71 21.04
N ASP A 259 6.13 16.37 22.01
CA ASP A 259 7.59 16.39 22.20
C ASP A 259 8.21 14.98 22.27
N GLN A 260 7.55 14.04 22.96
CA GLN A 260 8.03 12.66 23.09
C GLN A 260 8.05 11.91 21.75
N ASP A 261 7.06 12.13 20.87
CA ASP A 261 6.91 11.40 19.62
C ASP A 261 7.90 11.96 18.59
N ILE A 262 8.05 13.29 18.54
CA ILE A 262 9.05 14.00 17.74
C ILE A 262 10.47 13.54 18.11
N LYS A 263 10.82 13.55 19.40
CA LYS A 263 12.14 13.09 19.87
C LYS A 263 12.37 11.62 19.59
N GLY A 264 11.34 10.80 19.74
CA GLY A 264 11.42 9.36 19.49
C GLY A 264 11.66 9.03 18.02
N VAL A 265 10.93 9.69 17.10
CA VAL A 265 11.13 9.52 15.66
C VAL A 265 12.50 9.97 15.22
N LYS A 266 13.03 11.07 15.77
CA LYS A 266 14.40 11.49 15.45
C LYS A 266 15.41 10.37 15.71
N LYS A 267 15.30 9.70 16.87
CA LYS A 267 16.13 8.53 17.20
C LYS A 267 15.88 7.36 16.25
N LEU A 268 14.64 7.16 15.80
CA LEU A 268 14.32 6.12 14.82
C LEU A 268 14.94 6.41 13.44
N MET A 269 14.93 7.66 12.97
CA MET A 269 15.56 8.06 11.71
C MET A 269 17.10 7.94 11.75
N GLU A 270 17.71 8.14 12.93
CA GLU A 270 19.12 7.82 13.17
C GLU A 270 19.38 6.31 13.15
N PHE A 271 18.43 5.55 13.72
CA PHE A 271 18.56 4.11 13.91
C PHE A 271 18.15 3.28 12.68
N LEU A 272 17.35 3.78 11.75
CA LEU A 272 16.78 3.03 10.62
C LEU A 272 17.12 3.70 9.30
N GLU A 273 17.29 2.93 8.23
CA GLU A 273 17.66 3.47 6.91
C GLU A 273 16.46 3.92 6.06
N SER A 274 15.30 3.30 6.28
CA SER A 274 14.07 3.57 5.53
C SER A 274 13.60 5.04 5.62
N ASP A 275 12.74 5.43 4.68
CA ASP A 275 12.07 6.73 4.69
C ASP A 275 10.89 6.74 5.67
N PHE A 276 10.40 7.93 6.02
CA PHE A 276 9.39 8.15 7.05
C PHE A 276 8.30 9.11 6.58
N VAL A 277 7.07 8.70 6.86
CA VAL A 277 5.88 9.56 6.87
C VAL A 277 5.47 9.79 8.32
N LEU A 278 5.31 11.06 8.70
CA LEU A 278 4.99 11.47 10.07
C LEU A 278 3.53 11.91 10.20
N GLY A 279 2.87 11.49 11.27
CA GLY A 279 1.47 11.80 11.52
C GLY A 279 0.81 10.90 12.57
N ASN A 280 -0.46 11.14 12.93
CA ASN A 280 -1.31 12.16 12.31
C ASN A 280 -1.15 13.54 12.96
N ILE A 281 -1.27 14.61 12.17
CA ILE A 281 -1.48 15.98 12.65
C ILE A 281 -2.71 16.59 11.97
N GLY A 282 -3.11 17.80 12.32
CA GLY A 282 -4.23 18.44 11.64
C GLY A 282 -4.39 19.95 11.77
N THR A 283 -3.35 20.68 12.15
CA THR A 283 -3.37 22.16 12.17
C THR A 283 -2.14 22.72 11.47
N TYR A 284 -2.25 23.97 11.00
CA TYR A 284 -1.14 24.69 10.39
C TYR A 284 0.06 24.78 11.33
N GLU A 285 -0.16 25.11 12.62
CA GLU A 285 0.91 25.29 13.60
C GLU A 285 1.65 23.98 13.90
N GLY A 286 0.94 22.85 13.92
CA GLY A 286 1.55 21.54 14.06
C GLY A 286 2.51 21.25 12.89
N ALA A 287 2.07 21.53 11.67
CA ALA A 287 2.88 21.35 10.47
C ALA A 287 4.07 22.33 10.41
N GLU A 288 3.84 23.61 10.67
CA GLU A 288 4.89 24.63 10.76
C GLU A 288 5.97 24.21 11.76
N TYR A 289 5.58 23.71 12.93
CA TYR A 289 6.55 23.26 13.93
C TYR A 289 7.40 22.09 13.42
N LEU A 290 6.78 21.06 12.83
CA LEU A 290 7.51 19.92 12.27
C LEU A 290 8.44 20.33 11.13
N LEU A 291 8.04 21.31 10.31
CA LEU A 291 8.79 21.74 9.13
C LEU A 291 9.91 22.75 9.46
N THR A 292 9.77 23.54 10.54
CA THR A 292 10.69 24.67 10.81
C THR A 292 11.45 24.58 12.12
N LYS A 293 10.97 23.81 13.10
CA LYS A 293 11.56 23.73 14.46
C LYS A 293 12.14 22.36 14.77
N CYS A 294 11.69 21.32 14.08
CA CYS A 294 12.23 19.98 14.25
C CYS A 294 13.46 19.76 13.37
N ASP A 295 14.51 19.21 13.97
CA ASP A 295 15.74 18.83 13.30
C ASP A 295 15.66 17.33 12.91
N PHE A 296 14.74 17.04 11.98
CA PHE A 296 14.61 15.72 11.35
C PHE A 296 15.59 15.57 10.19
N TYR A 297 15.81 14.34 9.74
CA TYR A 297 16.63 14.03 8.58
C TYR A 297 15.86 14.33 7.29
N PRO A 298 16.18 15.41 6.55
CA PRO A 298 15.32 15.87 5.44
C PRO A 298 15.20 14.83 4.32
N ASP A 299 16.23 14.02 4.10
CA ASP A 299 16.24 12.98 3.08
C ASP A 299 15.37 11.77 3.45
N LYS A 300 15.10 11.56 4.75
CA LYS A 300 14.25 10.48 5.27
C LYS A 300 12.84 10.94 5.61
N PHE A 301 12.61 12.24 5.85
CA PHE A 301 11.27 12.77 6.13
C PHE A 301 10.57 13.16 4.82
N ILE A 302 9.77 12.24 4.28
CA ILE A 302 9.24 12.36 2.91
C ILE A 302 7.76 12.75 2.82
N GLY A 303 7.02 12.67 3.92
CA GLY A 303 5.60 13.02 3.89
C GLY A 303 4.97 13.24 5.26
N ILE A 304 3.88 13.99 5.26
CA ILE A 304 3.02 14.23 6.43
C ILE A 304 1.69 13.53 6.21
N LYS A 305 1.22 12.80 7.23
CA LYS A 305 -0.12 12.20 7.28
C LYS A 305 -1.03 13.02 8.17
N VAL A 306 -2.24 13.31 7.69
CA VAL A 306 -3.20 14.18 8.38
C VAL A 306 -4.55 13.54 8.57
N GLY A 307 -5.31 14.07 9.54
CA GLY A 307 -6.67 13.67 9.84
C GLY A 307 -6.77 13.03 11.22
N MET A 308 -7.55 13.63 12.11
CA MET A 308 -7.74 13.17 13.47
C MET A 308 -9.23 13.17 13.79
N GLY A 309 -9.77 12.03 14.22
CA GLY A 309 -11.18 11.92 14.60
C GLY A 309 -12.18 11.84 13.44
N SER A 310 -11.72 11.62 12.20
CA SER A 310 -12.55 11.58 10.97
C SER A 310 -12.73 10.18 10.38
N GLY A 311 -11.96 9.18 10.83
CA GLY A 311 -12.09 7.81 10.33
C GLY A 311 -13.48 7.23 10.58
N SER A 312 -13.99 6.41 9.66
CA SER A 312 -15.34 5.80 9.70
C SER A 312 -15.64 5.00 10.98
N ILE A 313 -14.60 4.60 11.70
CA ILE A 313 -14.63 3.77 12.91
C ILE A 313 -13.86 4.42 14.07
N CYS A 314 -13.55 5.71 13.94
CA CYS A 314 -12.89 6.53 14.96
C CYS A 314 -13.95 7.30 15.75
N SER A 315 -13.81 7.31 17.07
CA SER A 315 -14.67 8.07 17.98
C SER A 315 -13.90 9.10 18.81
N THR A 316 -12.62 9.35 18.52
CA THR A 316 -11.76 10.30 19.26
C THR A 316 -12.44 11.65 19.46
N SER A 317 -12.94 12.28 18.40
CA SER A 317 -13.61 13.60 18.49
C SER A 317 -14.85 13.60 19.39
N ILE A 318 -15.61 12.52 19.39
CA ILE A 318 -16.79 12.34 20.26
C ILE A 318 -16.37 12.10 21.71
N GLN A 319 -15.30 11.33 21.92
CA GLN A 319 -14.85 10.90 23.24
C GLN A 319 -14.00 11.95 23.97
N THR A 320 -13.20 12.73 23.23
CA THR A 320 -12.25 13.70 23.79
C THR A 320 -12.63 15.15 23.52
N GLY A 321 -13.52 15.41 22.56
CA GLY A 321 -13.84 16.76 22.08
C GLY A 321 -12.76 17.38 21.19
N VAL A 322 -11.70 16.63 20.86
CA VAL A 322 -10.58 17.09 20.03
C VAL A 322 -10.56 16.34 18.71
N GLY A 323 -10.43 17.06 17.60
CA GLY A 323 -10.39 16.48 16.26
C GLY A 323 -9.99 17.51 15.22
N ALA A 324 -9.49 17.01 14.10
CA ALA A 324 -9.19 17.77 12.90
C ALA A 324 -9.70 16.97 11.71
N PRO A 325 -10.94 17.24 11.23
CA PRO A 325 -11.51 16.49 10.12
C PRO A 325 -10.62 16.52 8.89
N THR A 326 -10.54 15.41 8.14
CA THR A 326 -9.50 15.21 7.12
C THR A 326 -9.43 16.32 6.08
N LEU A 327 -10.56 16.82 5.55
CA LEU A 327 -10.53 17.91 4.57
C LEU A 327 -9.90 19.18 5.15
N TYR A 328 -10.35 19.60 6.33
CA TYR A 328 -9.81 20.75 7.06
C TYR A 328 -8.31 20.56 7.37
N ALA A 329 -7.96 19.43 7.97
CA ALA A 329 -6.57 19.10 8.31
C ALA A 329 -5.65 19.09 7.09
N THR A 330 -6.16 18.64 5.94
CA THR A 330 -5.41 18.65 4.67
C THR A 330 -5.17 20.08 4.19
N ALA A 331 -6.18 20.95 4.21
CA ALA A 331 -6.02 22.35 3.81
C ALA A 331 -5.00 23.09 4.70
N GLU A 332 -5.14 22.95 6.03
CA GLU A 332 -4.26 23.59 7.00
C GLU A 332 -2.79 23.22 6.81
N VAL A 333 -2.53 21.91 6.64
CA VAL A 333 -1.17 21.40 6.49
C VAL A 333 -0.62 21.67 5.09
N ALA A 334 -1.48 21.72 4.05
CA ALA A 334 -1.08 22.08 2.71
C ALA A 334 -0.54 23.52 2.65
N ASP A 335 -1.18 24.47 3.31
CA ASP A 335 -0.71 25.85 3.39
C ASP A 335 0.65 25.93 4.10
N ALA A 336 0.83 25.24 5.24
CA ALA A 336 2.13 25.19 5.92
C ALA A 336 3.23 24.54 5.06
N ILE A 337 2.90 23.48 4.32
CA ILE A 337 3.81 22.85 3.35
C ILE A 337 4.20 23.85 2.26
N GLN A 338 3.24 24.59 1.71
CA GLN A 338 3.50 25.60 0.68
C GLN A 338 4.40 26.74 1.18
N ASP A 339 4.22 27.17 2.43
CA ASP A 339 5.01 28.26 3.02
C ASP A 339 6.44 27.83 3.36
N TYR A 340 6.64 26.60 3.86
CA TYR A 340 7.90 26.20 4.48
C TYR A 340 8.67 25.11 3.74
N ASN A 341 8.01 24.16 3.08
CA ASN A 341 8.68 23.10 2.32
C ASN A 341 7.79 22.52 1.20
N PRO A 342 7.70 23.18 0.03
CA PRO A 342 6.83 22.75 -1.07
C PRO A 342 7.14 21.37 -1.66
N LYS A 343 8.25 20.73 -1.28
CA LYS A 343 8.61 19.37 -1.71
C LYS A 343 7.98 18.29 -0.83
N MET A 344 7.48 18.64 0.35
CA MET A 344 6.88 17.69 1.29
C MET A 344 5.56 17.14 0.72
N ASN A 345 5.39 15.82 0.75
CA ASN A 345 4.14 15.20 0.32
C ASN A 345 3.11 15.17 1.46
N LEU A 346 1.83 15.28 1.09
CA LEU A 346 0.72 15.30 2.05
C LEU A 346 -0.21 14.11 1.83
N ILE A 347 -0.55 13.40 2.90
CA ILE A 347 -1.44 12.23 2.86
C ILE A 347 -2.69 12.50 3.68
N ALA A 348 -3.82 12.60 2.99
CA ALA A 348 -5.14 12.74 3.62
C ALA A 348 -5.65 11.36 4.10
N ASP A 349 -5.74 11.14 5.41
CA ASP A 349 -6.10 9.85 6.02
C ASP A 349 -7.52 9.88 6.62
N GLY A 350 -8.38 8.98 6.17
CA GLY A 350 -9.74 8.79 6.71
C GLY A 350 -10.79 9.80 6.25
N GLY A 351 -12.04 9.62 6.68
CA GLY A 351 -13.17 10.51 6.38
C GLY A 351 -13.86 10.29 5.03
N PHE A 352 -13.25 9.55 4.09
CA PHE A 352 -13.84 9.25 2.79
C PHE A 352 -15.04 8.30 2.89
N LYS A 353 -16.14 8.65 2.23
CA LYS A 353 -17.35 7.83 2.17
C LYS A 353 -17.62 7.29 0.79
N ASN A 354 -17.23 8.02 -0.25
CA ASN A 354 -17.51 7.68 -1.64
C ASN A 354 -16.39 8.15 -2.58
N PRO A 355 -16.32 7.66 -3.82
CA PRO A 355 -15.29 8.06 -4.78
C PRO A 355 -15.24 9.57 -5.08
N GLY A 356 -16.34 10.31 -4.88
CA GLY A 356 -16.42 11.76 -5.09
C GLY A 356 -15.70 12.59 -4.01
N ASP A 357 -15.29 11.97 -2.91
CA ASP A 357 -14.50 12.65 -1.86
C ASP A 357 -13.01 12.72 -2.20
N LEU A 358 -12.51 11.78 -3.02
CA LEU A 358 -11.12 11.75 -3.48
C LEU A 358 -10.71 13.08 -4.16
N PRO A 359 -11.38 13.55 -5.22
CA PRO A 359 -11.00 14.80 -5.89
C PRO A 359 -11.02 15.99 -4.92
N LYS A 360 -11.90 16.01 -3.91
CA LYS A 360 -11.95 17.07 -2.90
C LYS A 360 -10.67 17.09 -2.05
N ALA A 361 -10.15 15.94 -1.63
CA ALA A 361 -8.90 15.88 -0.89
C ALA A 361 -7.71 16.40 -1.71
N PHE A 362 -7.62 16.03 -2.98
CA PHE A 362 -6.56 16.55 -3.87
C PHE A 362 -6.71 18.05 -4.14
N SER A 363 -7.95 18.57 -4.19
CA SER A 363 -8.19 20.02 -4.38
C SER A 363 -7.69 20.88 -3.23
N VAL A 364 -7.52 20.32 -2.03
CA VAL A 364 -7.01 21.03 -0.85
C VAL A 364 -5.57 20.63 -0.51
N GLY A 365 -4.81 20.11 -1.48
CA GLY A 365 -3.36 19.98 -1.36
C GLY A 365 -2.82 18.57 -1.09
N ALA A 366 -3.68 17.55 -0.95
CA ALA A 366 -3.19 16.17 -0.80
C ALA A 366 -2.35 15.72 -2.01
N SER A 367 -1.29 14.97 -1.75
CA SER A 367 -0.51 14.23 -2.76
C SER A 367 -1.01 12.78 -2.88
N MET A 368 -1.49 12.19 -1.79
CA MET A 368 -2.08 10.86 -1.75
C MET A 368 -3.23 10.80 -0.75
N ILE A 369 -4.09 9.80 -0.87
CA ILE A 369 -5.13 9.49 0.11
C ILE A 369 -4.87 8.15 0.79
N MET A 370 -5.22 8.05 2.07
CA MET A 370 -5.21 6.80 2.83
C MET A 370 -6.62 6.49 3.33
N SER A 371 -7.06 5.24 3.14
CA SER A 371 -8.38 4.80 3.60
C SER A 371 -8.34 3.38 4.14
N GLY A 372 -9.06 3.15 5.25
CA GLY A 372 -9.40 1.79 5.72
C GLY A 372 -10.75 1.33 5.18
N HIS A 373 -11.72 2.23 5.12
CA HIS A 373 -13.14 1.91 4.85
C HIS A 373 -13.34 1.26 3.48
N PHE A 374 -12.70 1.79 2.44
CA PHE A 374 -12.86 1.27 1.08
C PHE A 374 -12.32 -0.17 0.92
N PHE A 375 -11.33 -0.55 1.72
CA PHE A 375 -10.59 -1.80 1.52
C PHE A 375 -10.90 -2.88 2.54
N ALA A 376 -11.45 -2.53 3.71
CA ALA A 376 -11.77 -3.49 4.77
C ALA A 376 -12.72 -4.62 4.32
N GLY A 377 -13.57 -4.36 3.33
CA GLY A 377 -14.54 -5.32 2.79
C GLY A 377 -14.04 -6.10 1.58
N CYS A 378 -12.81 -5.89 1.15
CA CYS A 378 -12.24 -6.59 0.01
C CYS A 378 -11.94 -8.07 0.33
N THR A 379 -11.80 -8.90 -0.71
CA THR A 379 -11.32 -10.28 -0.56
C THR A 379 -9.97 -10.32 0.15
N GLU A 380 -9.05 -9.44 -0.27
CA GLU A 380 -7.65 -9.37 0.15
C GLU A 380 -7.44 -8.80 1.57
N SER A 381 -8.49 -8.21 2.19
CA SER A 381 -8.36 -7.74 3.58
C SER A 381 -8.33 -8.94 4.56
N PRO A 382 -7.68 -8.81 5.72
CA PRO A 382 -7.67 -9.87 6.72
C PRO A 382 -9.07 -10.24 7.24
N GLY A 383 -9.22 -11.48 7.72
CA GLY A 383 -10.46 -11.98 8.32
C GLY A 383 -11.36 -12.74 7.32
N TYR A 384 -12.44 -13.30 7.84
CA TYR A 384 -13.37 -14.15 7.07
C TYR A 384 -14.60 -13.37 6.60
N ILE A 385 -15.22 -13.87 5.54
CA ILE A 385 -16.50 -13.38 5.04
C ILE A 385 -17.61 -14.04 5.85
N ASP A 386 -18.49 -13.23 6.43
CA ASP A 386 -19.68 -13.68 7.17
C ASP A 386 -20.95 -13.24 6.42
N THR A 387 -22.13 -13.68 6.89
CA THR A 387 -23.43 -13.32 6.30
C THR A 387 -24.39 -12.81 7.37
N ILE A 388 -24.82 -11.55 7.24
CA ILE A 388 -25.84 -10.93 8.09
C ILE A 388 -27.05 -10.58 7.24
N GLN A 389 -28.23 -11.11 7.59
CA GLN A 389 -29.49 -10.87 6.88
C GLN A 389 -29.38 -11.13 5.36
N GLY A 390 -28.67 -12.19 4.98
CA GLY A 390 -28.46 -12.58 3.58
C GLY A 390 -27.43 -11.74 2.81
N ARG A 391 -26.78 -10.75 3.45
CA ARG A 391 -25.71 -9.94 2.85
C ARG A 391 -24.35 -10.39 3.36
N LYS A 392 -23.39 -10.54 2.44
CA LYS A 392 -21.99 -10.83 2.78
C LYS A 392 -21.34 -9.63 3.45
N VAL A 393 -20.62 -9.85 4.54
CA VAL A 393 -19.96 -8.81 5.34
C VAL A 393 -18.57 -9.24 5.79
N LYS A 394 -17.74 -8.27 6.19
CA LYS A 394 -16.45 -8.51 6.89
C LYS A 394 -16.36 -7.66 8.14
N VAL A 395 -15.56 -8.12 9.11
CA VAL A 395 -15.28 -7.39 10.35
C VAL A 395 -14.35 -6.21 10.05
N TYR A 396 -14.66 -5.06 10.63
CA TYR A 396 -13.84 -3.86 10.54
C TYR A 396 -13.83 -3.11 11.85
N ARG A 397 -12.62 -2.80 12.33
CA ARG A 397 -12.44 -2.23 13.66
C ARG A 397 -11.35 -1.18 13.69
N GLY A 398 -11.56 -0.17 14.53
CA GLY A 398 -10.55 0.83 14.85
C GLY A 398 -9.45 0.28 15.71
N MET A 399 -8.23 0.73 15.44
CA MET A 399 -7.07 0.40 16.28
C MET A 399 -7.21 0.96 17.72
N GLY A 400 -8.09 1.95 17.92
CA GLY A 400 -8.51 2.44 19.24
C GLY A 400 -9.70 1.70 19.87
N SER A 401 -10.26 0.70 19.19
CA SER A 401 -11.34 -0.13 19.73
C SER A 401 -10.81 -1.12 20.76
N GLN A 402 -11.68 -1.56 21.68
CA GLN A 402 -11.29 -2.51 22.72
C GLN A 402 -10.69 -3.80 22.13
N ASN A 403 -11.38 -4.40 21.14
CA ASN A 403 -10.94 -5.63 20.49
C ASN A 403 -9.56 -5.52 19.82
N ALA A 404 -9.17 -4.34 19.32
CA ALA A 404 -7.85 -4.13 18.75
C ALA A 404 -6.79 -3.91 19.83
N ARG A 405 -7.14 -3.21 20.91
CA ARG A 405 -6.24 -2.93 22.04
C ARG A 405 -5.95 -4.14 22.92
N ASP A 406 -6.89 -5.08 23.03
CA ASP A 406 -6.71 -6.33 23.80
C ASP A 406 -5.59 -7.21 23.23
N ILE A 407 -5.19 -7.00 21.96
CA ILE A 407 -4.04 -7.66 21.34
C ILE A 407 -2.71 -7.11 21.89
N GLY A 408 -2.71 -5.88 22.42
CA GLY A 408 -1.62 -5.35 23.26
C GLY A 408 -0.46 -4.65 22.54
N PHE A 409 -0.33 -4.77 21.22
CA PHE A 409 0.85 -4.29 20.48
C PHE A 409 0.82 -2.79 20.10
N VAL A 410 -0.32 -2.09 20.29
CA VAL A 410 -0.50 -0.67 19.93
C VAL A 410 -0.92 0.21 21.12
N SER A 411 -0.56 -0.19 22.35
CA SER A 411 -0.99 0.52 23.56
C SER A 411 -0.41 1.95 23.70
N ASP A 412 0.73 2.22 23.07
CA ASP A 412 1.43 3.50 23.04
C ASP A 412 0.86 4.50 22.02
N ARG A 413 -0.11 4.07 21.20
CA ARG A 413 -0.78 4.90 20.18
C ARG A 413 -1.61 6.06 20.78
N TYR A 414 -2.06 5.91 22.03
CA TYR A 414 -2.95 6.82 22.76
C TYR A 414 -2.28 7.36 24.03
N ILE A 415 -2.83 8.44 24.62
CA ILE A 415 -2.25 9.11 25.81
C ILE A 415 -2.13 8.13 26.99
N GLU A 416 -0.95 8.09 27.62
CA GLU A 416 -0.72 7.26 28.81
C GLU A 416 -1.68 7.67 29.95
N GLY A 417 -2.62 6.79 30.29
CA GLY A 417 -3.67 7.02 31.28
C GLY A 417 -5.10 6.98 30.73
N SER A 418 -5.30 7.13 29.41
CA SER A 418 -6.63 7.01 28.78
C SER A 418 -7.06 5.57 28.48
N LYS A 419 -6.37 4.57 29.07
CA LYS A 419 -6.57 3.13 28.81
C LYS A 419 -8.01 2.62 29.02
N LEU A 420 -8.86 3.37 29.72
CA LEU A 420 -10.26 3.01 29.99
C LEU A 420 -11.24 3.46 28.90
N LEU A 421 -10.89 4.44 28.05
CA LEU A 421 -11.83 5.03 27.09
C LEU A 421 -11.54 4.54 25.65
N PRO A 422 -12.43 3.74 25.02
CA PRO A 422 -12.27 3.33 23.63
C PRO A 422 -12.52 4.49 22.66
N GLU A 423 -11.51 4.78 21.84
CA GLU A 423 -11.53 5.83 20.80
C GLU A 423 -11.79 5.26 19.39
N GLY A 424 -12.23 4.01 19.32
CA GLY A 424 -12.68 3.38 18.09
C GLY A 424 -13.78 2.34 18.32
N VAL A 425 -14.48 2.00 17.25
CA VAL A 425 -15.56 1.01 17.25
C VAL A 425 -15.16 -0.25 16.46
N SER A 426 -15.86 -1.35 16.72
CA SER A 426 -15.75 -2.61 15.98
C SER A 426 -17.14 -2.94 15.42
N SER A 427 -17.24 -3.13 14.11
CA SER A 427 -18.51 -3.42 13.45
C SER A 427 -18.30 -4.28 12.20
N TYR A 428 -19.37 -4.54 11.47
CA TYR A 428 -19.35 -5.19 10.16
C TYR A 428 -19.51 -4.14 9.06
N LEU A 429 -18.86 -4.37 7.93
CA LEU A 429 -19.16 -3.66 6.68
C LEU A 429 -19.53 -4.64 5.57
N PRO A 430 -20.21 -4.16 4.51
CA PRO A 430 -20.49 -4.97 3.33
C PRO A 430 -19.20 -5.53 2.70
N PHE A 431 -19.28 -6.76 2.22
CA PHE A 431 -18.25 -7.31 1.33
C PHE A 431 -18.35 -6.63 -0.03
N VAL A 432 -17.25 -6.07 -0.52
CA VAL A 432 -17.21 -5.23 -1.74
C VAL A 432 -16.52 -5.93 -2.94
N GLY A 433 -16.15 -7.20 -2.80
CA GLY A 433 -15.50 -7.96 -3.88
C GLY A 433 -13.98 -7.88 -3.85
N GLY A 434 -13.33 -8.07 -5.00
CA GLY A 434 -11.88 -8.03 -5.11
C GLY A 434 -11.34 -6.59 -5.13
N LEU A 435 -10.13 -6.39 -4.63
CA LEU A 435 -9.44 -5.10 -4.64
C LEU A 435 -9.35 -4.45 -6.04
N PRO A 436 -9.09 -5.18 -7.15
CA PRO A 436 -9.01 -4.56 -8.47
C PRO A 436 -10.26 -3.78 -8.87
N SER A 437 -11.46 -4.30 -8.59
CA SER A 437 -12.71 -3.61 -8.91
C SER A 437 -12.91 -2.38 -8.03
N VAL A 438 -12.56 -2.45 -6.75
CA VAL A 438 -12.64 -1.30 -5.84
C VAL A 438 -11.69 -0.18 -6.29
N ILE A 439 -10.44 -0.52 -6.58
CA ILE A 439 -9.45 0.44 -7.09
C ILE A 439 -9.91 1.07 -8.40
N GLN A 440 -10.43 0.27 -9.33
CA GLN A 440 -10.94 0.77 -10.61
C GLN A 440 -12.08 1.78 -10.41
N THR A 441 -13.00 1.52 -9.48
CA THR A 441 -14.09 2.45 -9.12
C THR A 441 -13.55 3.75 -8.53
N LEU A 442 -12.59 3.67 -7.61
CA LEU A 442 -11.97 4.84 -7.01
C LEU A 442 -11.20 5.69 -8.03
N GLN A 443 -10.45 5.04 -8.93
CA GLN A 443 -9.76 5.71 -10.04
C GLN A 443 -10.75 6.43 -10.97
N GLN A 444 -11.86 5.78 -11.33
CA GLN A 444 -12.89 6.40 -12.16
C GLN A 444 -13.54 7.59 -11.45
N GLY A 445 -13.86 7.48 -10.16
CA GLY A 445 -14.40 8.58 -9.37
C GLY A 445 -13.48 9.80 -9.35
N LEU A 446 -12.19 9.57 -9.11
CA LEU A 446 -11.17 10.62 -9.14
C LEU A 446 -11.05 11.26 -10.53
N LYS A 447 -10.86 10.45 -11.58
CA LYS A 447 -10.71 10.95 -12.95
C LYS A 447 -11.94 11.72 -13.42
N ASN A 448 -13.14 11.22 -13.14
CA ASN A 448 -14.38 11.91 -13.48
C ASN A 448 -14.49 13.25 -12.73
N GLY A 449 -14.18 13.27 -11.44
CA GLY A 449 -14.14 14.50 -10.66
C GLY A 449 -13.15 15.53 -11.24
N MET A 450 -11.96 15.09 -11.64
CA MET A 450 -10.96 15.93 -12.29
C MET A 450 -11.41 16.44 -13.66
N ILE A 451 -12.06 15.62 -14.48
CA ILE A 451 -12.65 16.03 -15.76
C ILE A 451 -13.69 17.14 -15.54
N TYR A 452 -14.62 16.97 -14.60
CA TYR A 452 -15.62 17.99 -14.27
C TYR A 452 -15.00 19.27 -13.70
N ALA A 453 -13.90 19.15 -12.96
CA ALA A 453 -13.16 20.27 -12.42
C ALA A 453 -12.27 20.97 -13.46
N GLY A 454 -12.06 20.36 -14.63
CA GLY A 454 -11.16 20.87 -15.67
C GLY A 454 -9.66 20.72 -15.33
N ALA A 455 -9.29 19.73 -14.51
CA ALA A 455 -7.91 19.44 -14.12
C ALA A 455 -7.40 18.18 -14.81
N MET A 456 -6.24 18.25 -15.47
CA MET A 456 -5.63 17.12 -16.18
C MET A 456 -4.57 16.39 -15.36
N SER A 457 -4.13 16.99 -14.25
CA SER A 457 -3.15 16.43 -13.30
C SER A 457 -3.54 16.78 -11.85
N LEU A 458 -2.97 16.08 -10.87
CA LEU A 458 -3.18 16.40 -9.46
C LEU A 458 -2.69 17.80 -9.09
N GLU A 459 -1.64 18.31 -9.74
CA GLU A 459 -1.15 19.69 -9.55
C GLU A 459 -2.12 20.75 -10.08
N GLU A 460 -2.84 20.45 -11.16
CA GLU A 460 -3.95 21.30 -11.60
C GLU A 460 -5.15 21.18 -10.66
N MET A 461 -5.38 19.98 -10.11
CA MET A 461 -6.48 19.74 -9.18
C MET A 461 -6.38 20.62 -7.94
N LYS A 462 -5.18 20.88 -7.42
CA LYS A 462 -4.94 21.80 -6.29
C LYS A 462 -5.36 23.25 -6.55
N LYS A 463 -5.59 23.64 -7.81
CA LYS A 463 -5.93 25.03 -8.21
C LYS A 463 -7.43 25.20 -8.49
N VAL A 464 -8.21 24.13 -8.43
CA VAL A 464 -9.65 24.18 -8.72
C VAL A 464 -10.39 24.90 -7.60
N LYS A 465 -11.57 25.42 -7.91
CA LYS A 465 -12.38 26.15 -6.93
C LYS A 465 -13.30 25.18 -6.19
N ILE A 466 -13.40 25.36 -4.88
CA ILE A 466 -14.40 24.69 -4.03
C ILE A 466 -15.41 25.72 -3.52
N GLY A 467 -16.64 25.27 -3.28
CA GLY A 467 -17.70 26.05 -2.66
C GLY A 467 -18.26 25.32 -1.43
N ILE A 468 -18.54 26.08 -0.37
CA ILE A 468 -19.24 25.56 0.81
C ILE A 468 -20.72 25.41 0.48
N VAL A 469 -21.28 24.27 0.84
CA VAL A 469 -22.68 23.92 0.63
C VAL A 469 -23.40 23.91 1.97
N SER A 470 -24.49 24.67 2.05
CA SER A 470 -25.35 24.63 3.23
C SER A 470 -26.00 23.25 3.39
N TYR A 471 -26.50 22.95 4.59
CA TYR A 471 -27.24 21.71 4.82
C TYR A 471 -28.43 21.50 3.85
N ALA A 472 -29.11 22.58 3.45
CA ALA A 472 -30.18 22.50 2.45
C ALA A 472 -29.63 22.12 1.06
N GLY A 473 -28.49 22.67 0.65
CA GLY A 473 -27.82 22.32 -0.61
C GLY A 473 -27.29 20.88 -0.60
N GLN A 474 -26.84 20.36 0.55
CA GLN A 474 -26.45 18.95 0.67
C GLN A 474 -27.65 18.01 0.43
N ARG A 475 -28.84 18.39 0.91
CA ARG A 475 -30.07 17.62 0.67
C ARG A 475 -30.51 17.67 -0.79
N GLU A 476 -30.38 18.82 -1.45
CA GLU A 476 -30.63 18.98 -2.89
C GLU A 476 -29.67 18.14 -3.72
N ALA A 477 -28.38 18.10 -3.35
CA ALA A 477 -27.36 17.36 -4.09
C ALA A 477 -27.50 15.83 -4.00
N ARG A 478 -28.22 15.31 -2.99
CA ARG A 478 -28.47 13.87 -2.84
C ARG A 478 -29.71 13.47 -3.63
N PRO A 479 -29.75 12.27 -4.23
CA PRO A 479 -30.97 11.77 -4.86
C PRO A 479 -32.13 11.75 -3.85
N HIS A 480 -33.25 12.34 -4.25
CA HIS A 480 -34.43 12.56 -3.42
C HIS A 480 -35.71 12.18 -4.19
N ASP A 481 -36.82 12.01 -3.47
CA ASP A 481 -38.14 11.63 -4.00
C ASP A 481 -38.20 10.24 -4.68
N LEU A 482 -37.48 9.26 -4.12
CA LEU A 482 -37.46 7.87 -4.56
C LEU A 482 -38.14 6.94 -3.53
N LEU A 483 -38.77 5.86 -4.01
CA LEU A 483 -39.51 4.90 -3.17
C LEU A 483 -38.59 3.91 -2.43
N ASP A 484 -37.40 3.67 -2.98
CA ASP A 484 -36.42 2.75 -2.41
C ASP A 484 -35.26 3.53 -1.76
N ASN A 485 -34.83 3.09 -0.57
CA ASN A 485 -33.58 3.57 0.03
C ASN A 485 -32.40 3.08 -0.83
N ILE A 486 -31.97 3.89 -1.80
CA ILE A 486 -30.77 3.59 -2.59
C ILE A 486 -29.56 3.61 -1.65
N SER A 487 -28.93 2.44 -1.49
CA SER A 487 -27.64 2.33 -0.82
C SER A 487 -26.53 2.53 -1.84
N TYR A 488 -25.77 3.61 -1.69
CA TYR A 488 -24.50 3.81 -2.40
C TYR A 488 -23.43 3.06 -1.60
N TYR A 489 -22.95 1.93 -2.15
CA TYR A 489 -21.84 1.14 -1.58
C TYR A 489 -20.58 1.35 -2.40
#